data_AF-A0A1Z8U192-F1
#
_entry.id   AF-A0A1Z8U192-F1
#
_cell.length_a   1.000
_cell.length_b   1.000
_cell.length_c   1.000
_cell.angle_alpha   90.00
_cell.angle_beta   90.00
_cell.angle_gamma   90.00
#
_symmetry.space_group_name_H-M   'P 1'
#
loop_
_entity.id
_entity.type
_entity.pdbx_description
1 polymer ?
#
loop_
_entity_poly.entity_id
_entity_poly.type
_entity_poly.pdbx_seq_one_letter_code
_entity_poly.pdbx_strand_id
1 'polypeptide(L)'
;MAEAQTTENPDEFSLKTVEKQGGLMKEDGTYHEAFGGTELMTKALTERVDKDLLEKFNIIKSRVRTVSEDKPNILWLHDLWNDPENAHLKDAEARKRFARLVFVSNYQMNTYQLALGIPFSESFVLKNAIEPILVPGNTDGSWNKPDDVIRIIYHTTPHRGLNIAVAAVQALCENGYKDKIHFDVYSSFEAYGWPERDKPYESVFKTIKEHDNMTYHGFKPNDVVRKALSQAHIFAYPSTWVETSCISAIEALSAGVQIVCPNLGALPETTGNFATMYQWNENQQFHANVFANFLKGAVDNYKSEDMLRKLAFAKNWADNFYSWDMRANEWTGMLNGLLQIEEAKKKVANGQGT
;
A
#
# COMPACT_ATOMS: atom_id res chain seq x y z
N MET A 1 -41.80 9.78 5.84
CA MET A 1 -40.68 10.37 5.07
C MET A 1 -39.86 11.16 6.06
N ALA A 2 -38.83 10.53 6.62
CA ALA A 2 -37.93 11.16 7.58
C ALA A 2 -36.66 11.51 6.82
N GLU A 3 -36.36 12.80 6.76
CA GLU A 3 -35.11 13.33 6.22
C GLU A 3 -33.96 12.81 7.07
N ALA A 4 -33.09 12.00 6.47
CA ALA A 4 -31.84 11.61 7.08
C ALA A 4 -30.92 12.83 7.10
N GLN A 5 -30.69 13.38 8.29
CA GLN A 5 -29.62 14.34 8.52
C GLN A 5 -28.30 13.65 8.17
N THR A 6 -27.65 14.13 7.11
CA THR A 6 -26.26 13.82 6.78
C THR A 6 -25.38 14.31 7.91
N THR A 7 -24.95 13.40 8.75
CA THR A 7 -23.83 13.63 9.66
C THR A 7 -22.56 13.52 8.82
N GLU A 8 -21.92 14.66 8.55
CA GLU A 8 -20.56 14.67 7.98
C GLU A 8 -19.67 13.86 8.93
N ASN A 9 -19.11 12.76 8.44
CA ASN A 9 -18.15 11.97 9.19
C ASN A 9 -16.83 12.76 9.20
N PRO A 10 -16.26 13.13 10.36
CA PRO A 10 -14.97 13.80 10.41
C PRO A 10 -13.82 12.95 9.84
N ASP A 11 -14.05 11.65 9.61
CA ASP A 11 -13.14 10.72 8.91
C ASP A 11 -13.42 10.60 7.39
N GLU A 12 -14.38 11.36 6.84
CA GLU A 12 -14.65 11.39 5.40
C GLU A 12 -13.51 12.12 4.68
N PHE A 13 -12.55 11.32 4.21
CA PHE A 13 -11.43 11.77 3.40
C PHE A 13 -11.93 12.40 2.10
N SER A 14 -12.04 13.72 2.12
CA SER A 14 -12.26 14.52 0.93
C SER A 14 -10.92 15.05 0.44
N LEU A 15 -10.46 14.55 -0.70
CA LEU A 15 -9.32 15.10 -1.45
C LEU A 15 -9.55 16.53 -1.94
N LYS A 16 -10.75 17.10 -1.75
CA LYS A 16 -11.09 18.46 -2.21
C LYS A 16 -10.22 19.56 -1.57
N THR A 17 -9.54 19.28 -0.46
CA THR A 17 -8.65 20.24 0.23
C THR A 17 -7.18 20.13 -0.17
N VAL A 18 -6.81 19.30 -1.16
CA VAL A 18 -5.43 19.13 -1.62
C VAL A 18 -4.87 20.38 -2.32
N GLU A 19 -5.72 21.28 -2.83
CA GLU A 19 -5.28 22.43 -3.63
C GLU A 19 -4.46 23.50 -2.88
N LYS A 20 -4.35 23.46 -1.55
CA LYS A 20 -3.71 24.58 -0.82
C LYS A 20 -2.45 24.30 -0.03
N GLN A 21 -2.08 23.06 0.30
CA GLN A 21 -0.96 22.82 1.24
C GLN A 21 -0.11 21.57 0.96
N GLY A 22 -0.14 21.02 -0.25
CA GLY A 22 0.85 20.02 -0.69
C GLY A 22 1.87 20.62 -1.65
N GLY A 23 3.11 20.16 -1.60
CA GLY A 23 4.21 20.63 -2.47
C GLY A 23 3.85 20.65 -3.97
N LEU A 24 4.71 21.24 -4.81
CA LEU A 24 4.43 21.35 -6.24
C LEU A 24 4.16 19.96 -6.85
N MET A 25 3.03 19.81 -7.53
CA MET A 25 2.65 18.59 -8.24
C MET A 25 3.34 18.55 -9.61
N LYS A 26 3.86 17.39 -9.99
CA LYS A 26 4.52 17.14 -11.27
C LYS A 26 3.50 16.86 -12.37
N GLU A 27 3.93 16.98 -13.63
CA GLU A 27 3.10 16.68 -14.80
C GLU A 27 2.62 15.23 -14.85
N ASP A 28 3.36 14.32 -14.24
CA ASP A 28 3.02 12.89 -14.18
C ASP A 28 2.04 12.52 -13.05
N GLY A 29 1.58 13.49 -12.25
CA GLY A 29 0.61 13.30 -11.17
C GLY A 29 1.20 12.99 -9.79
N THR A 30 2.53 12.92 -9.68
CA THR A 30 3.25 12.76 -8.40
C THR A 30 3.57 14.11 -7.74
N TYR A 31 3.99 14.11 -6.47
CA TYR A 31 4.40 15.33 -5.75
C TYR A 31 5.92 15.41 -5.56
N HIS A 32 6.51 16.62 -5.60
CA HIS A 32 7.96 16.82 -5.49
C HIS A 32 8.56 16.41 -4.14
N GLU A 33 7.81 16.55 -3.05
CA GLU A 33 8.28 16.31 -1.66
C GLU A 33 7.63 15.09 -1.00
N ALA A 34 6.87 14.30 -1.76
CA ALA A 34 6.25 13.08 -1.26
C ALA A 34 7.19 11.88 -1.46
N PHE A 35 7.21 11.02 -0.45
CA PHE A 35 7.86 9.71 -0.46
C PHE A 35 6.82 8.60 -0.28
N GLY A 36 5.62 8.84 -0.81
CA GLY A 36 4.51 7.90 -0.80
C GLY A 36 4.75 6.69 -1.68
N GLY A 37 3.82 5.73 -1.60
CA GLY A 37 3.88 4.52 -2.42
C GLY A 37 4.01 4.81 -3.92
N THR A 38 3.22 5.74 -4.44
CA THR A 38 3.26 6.15 -5.86
C THR A 38 4.63 6.67 -6.28
N GLU A 39 5.24 7.55 -5.47
CA GLU A 39 6.57 8.10 -5.74
C GLU A 39 7.66 7.03 -5.68
N LEU A 40 7.61 6.13 -4.69
CA LEU A 40 8.53 5.00 -4.60
C LEU A 40 8.42 4.06 -5.80
N MET A 41 7.20 3.75 -6.24
CA MET A 41 6.98 2.90 -7.42
C MET A 41 7.44 3.57 -8.71
N THR A 42 7.23 4.88 -8.83
CA THR A 42 7.67 5.68 -9.99
C THR A 42 9.20 5.72 -10.09
N LYS A 43 9.87 5.99 -8.97
CA LYS A 43 11.33 5.98 -8.90
C LYS A 43 11.89 4.63 -9.29
N ALA A 44 11.38 3.56 -8.68
CA ALA A 44 11.89 2.22 -8.92
C ALA A 44 11.60 1.70 -10.34
N LEU A 45 10.47 2.07 -10.95
CA LEU A 45 10.20 1.80 -12.36
C LEU A 45 11.27 2.43 -13.27
N THR A 46 11.58 3.71 -13.03
CA THR A 46 12.56 4.48 -13.82
C THR A 46 13.98 3.93 -13.67
N GLU A 47 14.32 3.39 -12.51
CA GLU A 47 15.64 2.81 -12.23
C GLU A 47 15.83 1.41 -12.85
N ARG A 48 14.74 0.69 -13.14
CA ARG A 48 14.79 -0.77 -13.42
C ARG A 48 14.25 -1.19 -14.78
N VAL A 49 13.45 -0.35 -15.42
CA VAL A 49 12.97 -0.58 -16.79
C VAL A 49 13.80 0.26 -17.74
N ASP A 50 14.08 -0.30 -18.92
CA ASP A 50 14.87 0.35 -19.96
C ASP A 50 14.37 1.78 -20.26
N LYS A 51 15.29 2.74 -20.17
CA LYS A 51 14.96 4.16 -20.27
C LYS A 51 14.44 4.54 -21.66
N ASP A 52 15.06 3.99 -22.71
CA ASP A 52 14.66 4.25 -24.09
C ASP A 52 13.26 3.69 -24.38
N LEU A 53 12.89 2.59 -23.72
CA LEU A 53 11.54 2.06 -23.75
C LEU A 53 10.55 2.96 -23.02
N LEU A 54 10.86 3.39 -21.79
CA LEU A 54 10.00 4.28 -21.01
C LEU A 54 9.75 5.62 -21.72
N GLU A 55 10.78 6.18 -22.36
CA GLU A 55 10.68 7.46 -23.06
C GLU A 55 9.72 7.43 -24.27
N LYS A 56 9.32 6.25 -24.75
CA LYS A 56 8.32 6.12 -25.83
C LYS A 56 6.88 6.29 -25.36
N PHE A 57 6.65 6.34 -24.05
CA PHE A 57 5.31 6.41 -23.44
C PHE A 57 5.14 7.67 -22.59
N ASN A 58 3.88 8.08 -22.41
CA ASN A 58 3.51 9.02 -21.36
C ASN A 58 2.80 8.25 -20.23
N ILE A 59 3.50 7.98 -19.13
CA ILE A 59 2.96 7.19 -18.00
C ILE A 59 2.51 8.15 -16.87
N ILE A 60 1.20 8.28 -16.74
CA ILE A 60 0.49 9.19 -15.81
C ILE A 60 0.09 8.40 -14.55
N LYS A 61 0.29 8.97 -13.36
CA LYS A 61 -0.02 8.32 -12.07
C LYS A 61 -1.29 8.93 -11.48
N SER A 62 -2.42 8.24 -11.65
CA SER A 62 -3.80 8.60 -11.26
C SER A 62 -4.34 9.94 -11.76
N ARG A 63 -3.61 11.04 -11.57
CA ARG A 63 -4.04 12.42 -11.80
C ARG A 63 -3.70 12.85 -13.20
N VAL A 64 -4.72 12.89 -14.07
CA VAL A 64 -4.56 13.28 -15.46
C VAL A 64 -4.46 14.80 -15.55
N ARG A 65 -3.26 15.31 -15.86
CA ARG A 65 -3.00 16.73 -16.10
C ARG A 65 -2.53 16.98 -17.52
N THR A 66 -1.54 16.20 -17.96
CA THR A 66 -0.99 16.26 -19.31
C THR A 66 -1.20 14.93 -20.02
N VAL A 67 -1.77 15.00 -21.22
CA VAL A 67 -1.95 13.87 -22.14
C VAL A 67 -1.10 14.18 -23.37
N SER A 68 -0.24 13.23 -23.76
CA SER A 68 0.62 13.38 -24.92
C SER A 68 -0.17 13.13 -26.19
N GLU A 69 0.07 13.96 -27.21
CA GLU A 69 -0.41 13.73 -28.58
C GLU A 69 0.57 12.85 -29.38
N ASP A 70 1.88 12.91 -29.07
CA ASP A 70 2.92 12.18 -29.79
C ASP A 70 3.21 10.76 -29.27
N LYS A 71 2.90 10.48 -27.99
CA LYS A 71 3.23 9.22 -27.31
C LYS A 71 1.96 8.52 -26.83
N PRO A 72 1.91 7.17 -26.84
CA PRO A 72 0.81 6.45 -26.21
C PRO A 72 0.75 6.75 -24.71
N ASN A 73 -0.44 7.12 -24.22
CA ASN A 73 -0.66 7.43 -22.82
C ASN A 73 -1.03 6.16 -22.04
N ILE A 74 -0.41 5.95 -20.89
CA ILE A 74 -0.75 4.89 -19.94
C ILE A 74 -1.18 5.55 -18.65
N LEU A 75 -2.37 5.22 -18.17
CA LEU A 75 -2.83 5.68 -16.86
C LEU A 75 -2.59 4.59 -15.83
N TRP A 76 -1.61 4.81 -14.95
CA TRP A 76 -1.29 3.94 -13.83
C TRP A 76 -2.04 4.42 -12.59
N LEU A 77 -3.02 3.63 -12.17
CA LEU A 77 -3.98 3.96 -11.13
C LEU A 77 -3.50 3.45 -9.78
N HIS A 78 -3.35 4.37 -8.82
CA HIS A 78 -2.98 4.04 -7.44
C HIS A 78 -4.15 4.23 -6.45
N ASP A 79 -5.14 5.04 -6.82
CA ASP A 79 -6.26 5.42 -5.97
C ASP A 79 -7.50 4.53 -6.21
N LEU A 80 -8.54 4.70 -5.38
CA LEU A 80 -9.79 3.97 -5.49
C LEU A 80 -10.66 4.52 -6.65
N TRP A 81 -11.59 3.70 -7.13
CA TRP A 81 -12.49 4.05 -8.24
C TRP A 81 -13.37 5.28 -7.93
N ASN A 82 -13.66 5.52 -6.65
CA ASN A 82 -14.50 6.61 -6.16
C ASN A 82 -13.72 7.88 -5.85
N ASP A 83 -12.41 7.88 -6.07
CA ASP A 83 -11.63 9.11 -6.06
C ASP A 83 -12.15 10.05 -7.17
N PRO A 84 -12.42 11.34 -6.88
CA PRO A 84 -12.92 12.29 -7.87
C PRO A 84 -12.07 12.40 -9.14
N GLU A 85 -10.75 12.17 -9.04
CA GLU A 85 -9.83 12.17 -10.18
C GLU A 85 -10.20 11.11 -11.22
N ASN A 86 -10.84 10.02 -10.81
CA ASN A 86 -11.18 8.88 -11.67
C ASN A 86 -12.58 8.99 -12.32
N ALA A 87 -13.38 9.99 -11.96
CA ALA A 87 -14.76 10.12 -12.43
C ALA A 87 -14.87 10.14 -13.96
N HIS A 88 -13.87 10.71 -14.66
CA HIS A 88 -13.83 10.77 -16.12
C HIS A 88 -13.72 9.38 -16.78
N LEU A 89 -13.29 8.34 -16.06
CA LEU A 89 -13.13 7.00 -16.63
C LEU A 89 -14.47 6.30 -16.86
N LYS A 90 -15.57 6.82 -16.33
CA LYS A 90 -16.92 6.32 -16.63
C LYS A 90 -17.29 6.49 -18.10
N ASP A 91 -16.78 7.54 -18.75
CA ASP A 91 -17.02 7.81 -20.16
C ASP A 91 -16.06 7.00 -21.06
N ALA A 92 -16.63 6.17 -21.94
CA ALA A 92 -15.86 5.34 -22.86
C ALA A 92 -15.05 6.16 -23.87
N GLU A 93 -15.56 7.32 -24.30
CA GLU A 93 -14.81 8.20 -25.21
C GLU A 93 -13.62 8.83 -24.49
N ALA A 94 -13.81 9.27 -23.25
CA ALA A 94 -12.73 9.77 -22.39
C ALA A 94 -11.60 8.75 -22.21
N ARG A 95 -11.90 7.44 -22.14
CA ARG A 95 -10.88 6.38 -21.99
C ARG A 95 -10.03 6.16 -23.23
N LYS A 96 -10.54 6.45 -24.44
CA LYS A 96 -9.81 6.21 -25.71
C LYS A 96 -8.46 6.94 -25.81
N ARG A 97 -8.25 7.98 -25.00
CA ARG A 97 -6.96 8.69 -24.91
C ARG A 97 -5.84 7.87 -24.27
N PHE A 98 -6.17 6.78 -23.59
CA PHE A 98 -5.21 5.88 -22.96
C PHE A 98 -5.05 4.61 -23.79
N ALA A 99 -3.80 4.25 -24.09
CA ALA A 99 -3.46 2.96 -24.67
C ALA A 99 -3.71 1.80 -23.69
N ARG A 100 -3.55 2.07 -22.39
CA ARG A 100 -3.84 1.11 -21.32
C ARG A 100 -4.14 1.78 -19.98
N LEU A 101 -5.00 1.16 -19.20
CA LEU A 101 -5.20 1.45 -17.78
C LEU A 101 -4.49 0.37 -16.96
N VAL A 102 -3.57 0.78 -16.09
CA VAL A 102 -2.75 -0.12 -15.27
C VAL A 102 -3.20 -0.03 -13.82
N PHE A 103 -3.54 -1.17 -13.21
CA PHE A 103 -3.99 -1.29 -11.83
C PHE A 103 -2.97 -2.01 -10.97
N VAL A 104 -2.90 -1.68 -9.67
CA VAL A 104 -1.93 -2.25 -8.71
C VAL A 104 -2.41 -3.49 -7.97
N SER A 105 -3.64 -3.94 -8.24
CA SER A 105 -4.17 -5.23 -7.78
C SER A 105 -5.39 -5.64 -8.61
N ASN A 106 -5.76 -6.91 -8.53
CA ASN A 106 -7.01 -7.40 -9.11
C ASN A 106 -8.22 -6.83 -8.36
N TYR A 107 -8.13 -6.69 -7.03
CA TYR A 107 -9.14 -5.99 -6.24
C TYR A 107 -9.43 -4.60 -6.81
N GLN A 108 -8.40 -3.78 -7.01
CA GLN A 108 -8.56 -2.42 -7.54
C GLN A 108 -9.18 -2.48 -8.94
N MET A 109 -8.61 -3.25 -9.87
CA MET A 109 -9.17 -3.39 -11.23
C MET A 109 -10.66 -3.76 -11.18
N ASN A 110 -11.03 -4.81 -10.45
CA ASN A 110 -12.41 -5.30 -10.39
C ASN A 110 -13.37 -4.25 -9.85
N THR A 111 -12.98 -3.48 -8.84
CA THR A 111 -13.83 -2.39 -8.33
C THR A 111 -14.06 -1.28 -9.36
N TYR A 112 -13.04 -0.93 -10.15
CA TYR A 112 -13.21 0.02 -11.26
C TYR A 112 -14.09 -0.55 -12.37
N GLN A 113 -13.99 -1.84 -12.69
CA GLN A 113 -14.87 -2.45 -13.68
C GLN A 113 -16.33 -2.41 -13.23
N LEU A 114 -16.60 -2.80 -11.99
CA LEU A 114 -17.94 -2.81 -11.43
C LEU A 114 -18.55 -1.40 -11.32
N ALA A 115 -17.76 -0.42 -10.87
CA ALA A 115 -18.28 0.91 -10.60
C ALA A 115 -18.29 1.85 -11.82
N LEU A 116 -17.29 1.73 -12.70
CA LEU A 116 -17.08 2.65 -13.82
C LEU A 116 -17.24 1.98 -15.20
N GLY A 117 -17.51 0.67 -15.25
CA GLY A 117 -17.76 -0.06 -16.49
C GLY A 117 -16.51 -0.25 -17.37
N ILE A 118 -15.32 -0.22 -16.76
CA ILE A 118 -14.05 -0.40 -17.49
C ILE A 118 -13.91 -1.85 -17.96
N PRO A 119 -13.66 -2.13 -19.24
CA PRO A 119 -13.51 -3.49 -19.72
C PRO A 119 -12.11 -4.07 -19.45
N PHE A 120 -12.02 -5.40 -19.35
CA PHE A 120 -10.75 -6.14 -19.26
C PHE A 120 -9.80 -5.83 -20.42
N SER A 121 -10.32 -5.60 -21.62
CA SER A 121 -9.53 -5.29 -22.82
C SER A 121 -8.73 -3.98 -22.72
N GLU A 122 -9.18 -3.04 -21.89
CA GLU A 122 -8.50 -1.76 -21.62
C GLU A 122 -7.59 -1.85 -20.37
N SER A 123 -7.74 -2.91 -19.57
CA SER A 123 -7.11 -3.07 -18.26
C SER A 123 -5.83 -3.90 -18.33
N PHE A 124 -4.91 -3.63 -17.43
CA PHE A 124 -3.75 -4.49 -17.15
C PHE A 124 -3.42 -4.40 -15.66
N VAL A 125 -3.12 -5.52 -14.99
CA VAL A 125 -2.74 -5.49 -13.57
C VAL A 125 -1.23 -5.58 -13.47
N LEU A 126 -0.60 -4.51 -12.97
CA LEU A 126 0.80 -4.53 -12.54
C LEU A 126 0.86 -4.19 -11.05
N LYS A 127 1.02 -5.21 -10.21
CA LYS A 127 1.09 -5.05 -8.74
C LYS A 127 2.22 -4.10 -8.33
N ASN A 128 2.09 -3.51 -7.14
CA ASN A 128 3.25 -2.85 -6.52
C ASN A 128 4.39 -3.87 -6.29
N ALA A 129 5.60 -3.38 -6.12
CA ALA A 129 6.78 -4.22 -5.91
C ALA A 129 7.73 -3.63 -4.89
N ILE A 130 8.57 -4.48 -4.32
CA ILE A 130 9.59 -4.14 -3.35
C ILE A 130 10.93 -4.72 -3.79
N GLU A 131 12.00 -4.18 -3.22
CA GLU A 131 13.24 -4.93 -3.12
C GLU A 131 13.05 -5.96 -1.98
N PRO A 132 13.30 -7.26 -2.19
CA PRO A 132 13.24 -8.25 -1.11
C PRO A 132 14.08 -7.82 0.11
N ILE A 133 13.50 -7.94 1.31
CA ILE A 133 14.20 -7.60 2.55
C ILE A 133 15.08 -8.77 2.94
N LEU A 134 16.38 -8.53 3.06
CA LEU A 134 17.32 -9.49 3.61
C LEU A 134 17.14 -9.55 5.13
N VAL A 135 16.92 -10.76 5.65
CA VAL A 135 16.87 -11.04 7.09
C VAL A 135 18.05 -11.96 7.41
N PRO A 136 18.82 -11.75 8.47
CA PRO A 136 19.90 -12.67 8.84
C PRO A 136 19.34 -14.07 9.18
N GLY A 137 19.96 -15.15 8.66
CA GLY A 137 19.61 -16.56 8.97
C GLY A 137 18.81 -17.33 7.89
N ASN A 138 18.71 -16.80 6.68
CA ASN A 138 17.68 -17.26 5.74
C ASN A 138 18.08 -18.45 4.83
N THR A 139 17.81 -19.68 5.29
CA THR A 139 17.33 -20.77 4.40
C THR A 139 16.44 -21.80 5.11
N ASP A 140 16.51 -21.93 6.43
CA ASP A 140 15.83 -23.00 7.20
C ASP A 140 14.71 -22.52 8.15
N GLY A 141 14.45 -21.21 8.19
CA GLY A 141 13.47 -20.61 9.10
C GLY A 141 14.03 -20.15 10.46
N SER A 142 15.36 -20.24 10.67
CA SER A 142 16.04 -19.65 11.82
C SER A 142 16.24 -18.14 11.64
N TRP A 143 15.19 -17.36 11.88
CA TRP A 143 15.31 -15.90 11.86
C TRP A 143 16.20 -15.42 13.01
N ASN A 144 17.27 -14.69 12.69
CA ASN A 144 18.11 -14.05 13.72
C ASN A 144 17.49 -12.71 14.15
N LYS A 145 16.26 -12.76 14.67
CA LYS A 145 15.54 -11.61 15.26
C LYS A 145 15.81 -11.56 16.78
N PRO A 146 15.80 -10.36 17.40
CA PRO A 146 15.95 -10.23 18.86
C PRO A 146 14.84 -11.00 19.58
N ASP A 147 15.16 -11.81 20.59
CA ASP A 147 14.19 -12.70 21.24
C ASP A 147 13.78 -12.27 22.66
N ASP A 148 14.30 -11.13 23.11
CA ASP A 148 14.10 -10.52 24.42
C ASP A 148 12.62 -10.16 24.66
N VAL A 149 11.99 -9.58 23.64
CA VAL A 149 10.56 -9.24 23.63
C VAL A 149 9.98 -9.42 22.23
N ILE A 150 8.66 -9.62 22.15
CA ILE A 150 7.93 -9.54 20.88
C ILE A 150 7.83 -8.07 20.46
N ARG A 151 8.74 -7.67 19.59
CA ARG A 151 8.70 -6.40 18.84
C ARG A 151 7.51 -6.33 17.88
N ILE A 152 6.56 -5.46 18.19
CA ILE A 152 5.41 -5.09 17.36
C ILE A 152 5.78 -3.80 16.63
N ILE A 153 5.47 -3.70 15.35
CA ILE A 153 5.70 -2.50 14.54
C ILE A 153 4.39 -1.97 13.97
N TYR A 154 4.28 -0.65 13.84
CA TYR A 154 3.32 0.05 12.98
C TYR A 154 4.10 1.04 12.11
N HIS A 155 3.98 0.97 10.78
CA HIS A 155 4.82 1.74 9.87
C HIS A 155 4.07 2.32 8.65
N THR A 156 2.89 2.87 8.92
CA THR A 156 2.06 3.57 7.92
C THR A 156 1.61 4.92 8.47
N THR A 157 0.89 5.71 7.68
CA THR A 157 0.33 6.98 8.14
C THR A 157 -0.80 6.80 9.17
N PRO A 158 -0.95 7.74 10.11
CA PRO A 158 -1.72 7.50 11.34
C PRO A 158 -3.22 7.26 11.12
N HIS A 159 -3.80 7.83 10.05
CA HIS A 159 -5.21 7.67 9.70
C HIS A 159 -5.61 6.22 9.35
N ARG A 160 -4.65 5.33 9.14
CA ARG A 160 -4.86 3.92 8.82
C ARG A 160 -4.99 3.08 10.09
N GLY A 161 -5.67 3.61 11.11
CA GLY A 161 -5.96 2.92 12.36
C GLY A 161 -4.86 2.95 13.44
N LEU A 162 -3.93 3.91 13.44
CA LEU A 162 -2.88 3.96 14.49
C LEU A 162 -3.47 4.02 15.91
N ASN A 163 -4.53 4.80 16.09
CA ASN A 163 -5.25 4.88 17.37
C ASN A 163 -5.76 3.51 17.86
N ILE A 164 -6.25 2.66 16.96
CA ILE A 164 -6.69 1.30 17.28
C ILE A 164 -5.50 0.43 17.69
N ALA A 165 -4.38 0.55 16.99
CA ALA A 165 -3.16 -0.19 17.31
C ALA A 165 -2.63 0.18 18.71
N VAL A 166 -2.57 1.48 19.02
CA VAL A 166 -2.14 1.99 20.32
C VAL A 166 -3.05 1.47 21.44
N ALA A 167 -4.37 1.59 21.28
CA ALA A 167 -5.34 1.12 22.29
C ALA A 167 -5.21 -0.39 22.55
N ALA A 168 -5.01 -1.20 21.50
CA ALA A 168 -4.81 -2.64 21.66
C ALA A 168 -3.52 -2.99 22.41
N VAL A 169 -2.41 -2.29 22.13
CA VAL A 169 -1.14 -2.53 22.85
C VAL A 169 -1.24 -2.08 24.31
N GLN A 170 -1.90 -0.96 24.61
CA GLN A 170 -2.17 -0.54 26.00
C GLN A 170 -2.96 -1.63 26.74
N ALA A 171 -4.04 -2.13 26.13
CA ALA A 171 -4.84 -3.20 26.70
C ALA A 171 -4.02 -4.47 26.94
N LEU A 172 -3.12 -4.87 26.02
CA LEU A 172 -2.23 -6.00 26.26
C LEU A 172 -1.30 -5.76 27.45
N CYS A 173 -0.69 -4.57 27.54
CA CYS A 173 0.21 -4.23 28.65
C CYS A 173 -0.52 -4.29 30.00
N GLU A 174 -1.73 -3.74 30.09
CA GLU A 174 -2.61 -3.80 31.27
C GLU A 174 -3.01 -5.23 31.64
N ASN A 175 -3.04 -6.15 30.66
CA ASN A 175 -3.42 -7.56 30.84
C ASN A 175 -2.20 -8.50 30.89
N GLY A 176 -1.06 -8.03 31.40
CA GLY A 176 0.08 -8.90 31.74
C GLY A 176 1.06 -9.19 30.60
N TYR A 177 1.06 -8.39 29.54
CA TYR A 177 2.06 -8.46 28.46
C TYR A 177 3.16 -7.41 28.57
N LYS A 178 3.17 -6.59 29.63
CA LYS A 178 4.16 -5.51 29.81
C LYS A 178 5.60 -5.98 29.63
N ASP A 179 5.98 -7.13 30.18
CA ASP A 179 7.37 -7.63 30.07
C ASP A 179 7.61 -8.51 28.82
N LYS A 180 6.63 -8.60 27.91
CA LYS A 180 6.67 -9.50 26.74
C LYS A 180 6.72 -8.79 25.41
N ILE A 181 6.32 -7.52 25.35
CA ILE A 181 6.13 -6.79 24.10
C ILE A 181 6.77 -5.40 24.13
N HIS A 182 7.16 -4.92 22.95
CA HIS A 182 7.52 -3.53 22.71
C HIS A 182 6.91 -3.07 21.39
N PHE A 183 6.35 -1.86 21.34
CA PHE A 183 5.66 -1.34 20.16
C PHE A 183 6.40 -0.15 19.53
N ASP A 184 6.98 -0.37 18.35
CA ASP A 184 7.69 0.64 17.58
C ASP A 184 6.77 1.28 16.52
N VAL A 185 6.60 2.60 16.58
CA VAL A 185 5.69 3.36 15.70
C VAL A 185 6.46 4.30 14.78
N TYR A 186 6.44 4.02 13.48
CA TYR A 186 6.98 4.82 12.39
C TYR A 186 5.82 5.42 11.58
N SER A 187 5.25 6.53 12.06
CA SER A 187 4.00 7.05 11.51
C SER A 187 3.96 8.58 11.52
N SER A 188 3.76 9.17 10.35
CA SER A 188 3.55 10.61 10.16
C SER A 188 3.11 10.89 8.72
N PHE A 189 2.32 11.95 8.51
CA PHE A 189 2.01 12.48 7.18
C PHE A 189 3.16 13.23 6.50
N GLU A 190 4.28 13.45 7.20
CA GLU A 190 5.53 13.94 6.61
C GLU A 190 6.03 13.02 5.47
N ALA A 191 5.66 11.73 5.48
CA ALA A 191 5.89 10.81 4.37
C ALA A 191 5.29 11.28 3.03
N TYR A 192 4.24 12.11 3.07
CA TYR A 192 3.60 12.71 1.90
C TYR A 192 3.92 14.20 1.75
N GLY A 193 4.82 14.74 2.57
CA GLY A 193 5.12 16.17 2.60
C GLY A 193 4.03 17.03 3.28
N TRP A 194 3.16 16.42 4.10
CA TRP A 194 2.02 17.10 4.74
C TRP A 194 2.07 17.00 6.28
N PRO A 195 3.14 17.45 6.94
CA PRO A 195 3.32 17.30 8.39
C PRO A 195 2.20 17.95 9.20
N GLU A 196 1.54 19.00 8.71
CA GLU A 196 0.40 19.63 9.37
C GLU A 196 -0.81 18.70 9.56
N ARG A 197 -0.91 17.64 8.76
CA ARG A 197 -1.97 16.62 8.89
C ARG A 197 -1.74 15.65 10.05
N ASP A 198 -0.60 15.74 10.73
CA ASP A 198 -0.36 15.02 11.97
C ASP A 198 -1.10 15.64 13.17
N LYS A 199 -1.56 16.90 13.06
CA LYS A 199 -2.23 17.64 14.15
C LYS A 199 -3.39 16.88 14.83
N PRO A 200 -4.31 16.19 14.11
CA PRO A 200 -5.39 15.42 14.74
C PRO A 200 -4.90 14.22 15.56
N TYR A 201 -3.66 13.78 15.35
CA TYR A 201 -3.06 12.59 15.97
C TYR A 201 -2.04 12.94 17.07
N GLU A 202 -1.84 14.22 17.40
CA GLU A 202 -0.92 14.66 18.44
C GLU A 202 -1.15 13.99 19.80
N SER A 203 -2.42 13.78 20.17
CA SER A 203 -2.79 13.07 21.40
C SER A 203 -2.35 11.60 21.36
N VAL A 204 -2.52 10.93 20.22
CA VAL A 204 -2.06 9.55 20.01
C VAL A 204 -0.53 9.47 20.08
N PHE A 205 0.18 10.40 19.43
CA PHE A 205 1.64 10.46 19.51
C PHE A 205 2.15 10.73 20.92
N LYS A 206 1.45 11.60 21.67
CA LYS A 206 1.75 11.85 23.09
C LYS A 206 1.59 10.58 23.91
N THR A 207 0.48 9.85 23.77
CA THR A 207 0.26 8.56 24.45
C THR A 207 1.40 7.57 24.18
N ILE A 208 1.86 7.46 22.93
CA ILE A 208 2.98 6.57 22.57
C ILE A 208 4.28 7.01 23.27
N LYS A 209 4.57 8.32 23.30
CA LYS A 209 5.79 8.86 23.92
C LYS A 209 5.82 8.70 25.45
N GLU A 210 4.65 8.66 26.09
CA GLU A 210 4.50 8.56 27.55
C GLU A 210 4.39 7.12 28.06
N HIS A 211 4.35 6.12 27.16
CA HIS A 211 4.15 4.72 27.52
C HIS A 211 5.47 3.92 27.46
N ASP A 212 5.88 3.30 28.57
CA ASP A 212 7.17 2.59 28.70
C ASP A 212 7.44 1.52 27.62
N ASN A 213 6.38 0.82 27.17
CA ASN A 213 6.46 -0.24 26.16
C ASN A 213 6.25 0.22 24.72
N MET A 214 6.29 1.52 24.46
CA MET A 214 6.12 2.05 23.12
C MET A 214 7.25 3.02 22.76
N THR A 215 7.51 3.19 21.47
CA THR A 215 8.46 4.19 20.98
C THR A 215 7.93 4.84 19.71
N TYR A 216 7.78 6.16 19.76
CA TYR A 216 7.40 6.95 18.60
C TYR A 216 8.64 7.42 17.83
N HIS A 217 8.83 6.90 16.64
CA HIS A 217 9.95 7.25 15.75
C HIS A 217 9.62 8.38 14.78
N GLY A 218 8.34 8.75 14.64
CA GLY A 218 7.86 9.72 13.65
C GLY A 218 8.02 9.22 12.21
N PHE A 219 8.16 10.14 11.27
CA PHE A 219 8.58 9.79 9.92
C PHE A 219 10.04 9.31 9.91
N LYS A 220 10.30 8.24 9.16
CA LYS A 220 11.65 7.79 8.82
C LYS A 220 11.72 7.41 7.35
N PRO A 221 12.88 7.62 6.70
CA PRO A 221 13.18 7.06 5.40
C PRO A 221 12.93 5.54 5.34
N ASN A 222 12.51 5.04 4.17
CA ASN A 222 12.07 3.66 4.01
C ASN A 222 13.18 2.62 4.29
N ASP A 223 14.45 2.93 4.05
CA ASP A 223 15.59 2.07 4.41
C ASP A 223 15.71 1.85 5.93
N VAL A 224 15.43 2.88 6.74
CA VAL A 224 15.38 2.79 8.20
C VAL A 224 14.21 1.89 8.64
N VAL A 225 13.03 2.08 8.05
CA VAL A 225 11.85 1.24 8.35
C VAL A 225 12.09 -0.21 7.96
N ARG A 226 12.71 -0.47 6.80
CA ARG A 226 13.09 -1.82 6.35
C ARG A 226 14.08 -2.50 7.29
N LYS A 227 15.04 -1.74 7.83
CA LYS A 227 15.93 -2.24 8.89
C LYS A 227 15.15 -2.59 10.15
N ALA A 228 14.19 -1.76 10.57
CA ALA A 228 13.32 -2.07 11.72
C ALA A 228 12.47 -3.32 11.48
N LEU A 229 11.90 -3.49 10.28
CA LEU A 229 11.15 -4.69 9.88
C LEU A 229 11.99 -5.97 9.98
N SER A 230 13.29 -5.91 9.64
CA SER A 230 14.18 -7.07 9.79
C SER A 230 14.26 -7.56 11.24
N GLN A 231 14.00 -6.69 12.23
CA GLN A 231 14.04 -6.97 13.66
C GLN A 231 12.64 -7.14 14.29
N ALA A 232 11.58 -6.77 13.58
CA ALA A 232 10.20 -6.86 14.08
C ALA A 232 9.65 -8.29 13.97
N HIS A 233 8.66 -8.60 14.80
CA HIS A 233 7.96 -9.89 14.82
C HIS A 233 6.54 -9.77 14.26
N ILE A 234 5.81 -8.73 14.67
CA ILE A 234 4.40 -8.54 14.31
C ILE A 234 4.18 -7.13 13.75
N PHE A 235 3.54 -7.03 12.58
CA PHE A 235 2.99 -5.79 12.05
C PHE A 235 1.53 -5.66 12.49
N ALA A 236 1.29 -4.75 13.43
CA ALA A 236 -0.02 -4.42 13.95
C ALA A 236 -0.72 -3.46 12.99
N TYR A 237 -1.62 -3.93 12.12
CA TYR A 237 -2.23 -3.10 11.08
C TYR A 237 -3.76 -3.14 11.06
N PRO A 238 -4.44 -2.50 12.04
CA PRO A 238 -5.89 -2.42 12.09
C PRO A 238 -6.45 -1.38 11.12
N SER A 239 -6.10 -1.48 9.82
CA SER A 239 -6.44 -0.47 8.82
C SER A 239 -7.95 -0.17 8.80
N THR A 240 -8.28 1.11 8.87
CA THR A 240 -9.61 1.67 8.57
C THR A 240 -9.68 2.23 7.14
N TRP A 241 -8.57 2.15 6.41
CA TRP A 241 -8.44 2.64 5.04
C TRP A 241 -8.57 1.50 4.04
N VAL A 242 -9.41 1.68 3.01
CA VAL A 242 -9.60 0.70 1.94
C VAL A 242 -8.37 0.69 1.03
N GLU A 243 -7.59 -0.37 1.15
CA GLU A 243 -6.34 -0.53 0.40
C GLU A 243 -6.58 -0.90 -1.07
N THR A 244 -5.89 -0.22 -1.99
CA THR A 244 -5.78 -0.65 -3.40
C THR A 244 -4.66 -1.66 -3.60
N SER A 245 -3.68 -1.64 -2.70
CA SER A 245 -2.55 -2.55 -2.49
C SER A 245 -2.01 -2.19 -1.08
N CYS A 246 -0.89 -2.74 -0.63
CA CYS A 246 -0.25 -2.26 0.60
C CYS A 246 1.24 -2.59 0.57
N ILE A 247 2.08 -1.63 0.14
CA ILE A 247 3.55 -1.81 0.10
C ILE A 247 4.07 -2.16 1.49
N SER A 248 3.55 -1.53 2.54
CA SER A 248 3.92 -1.83 3.92
C SER A 248 3.65 -3.29 4.30
N ALA A 249 2.52 -3.86 3.88
CA ALA A 249 2.23 -5.28 4.12
C ALA A 249 3.15 -6.19 3.30
N ILE A 250 3.46 -5.84 2.05
CA ILE A 250 4.40 -6.60 1.21
C ILE A 250 5.80 -6.61 1.85
N GLU A 251 6.29 -5.47 2.31
CA GLU A 251 7.56 -5.37 3.03
C GLU A 251 7.56 -6.18 4.32
N ALA A 252 6.48 -6.13 5.11
CA ALA A 252 6.36 -6.95 6.31
C ALA A 252 6.43 -8.46 6.01
N LEU A 253 5.72 -8.94 4.98
CA LEU A 253 5.83 -10.35 4.57
C LEU A 253 7.26 -10.72 4.16
N SER A 254 7.90 -9.88 3.34
CA SER A 254 9.27 -10.09 2.90
C SER A 254 10.27 -10.09 4.07
N ALA A 255 10.00 -9.34 5.14
CA ALA A 255 10.81 -9.35 6.36
C ALA A 255 10.50 -10.52 7.32
N GLY A 256 9.63 -11.46 6.93
CA GLY A 256 9.19 -12.57 7.79
C GLY A 256 8.41 -12.09 9.02
N VAL A 257 7.66 -10.99 8.88
CA VAL A 257 6.88 -10.38 9.97
C VAL A 257 5.43 -10.87 9.87
N GLN A 258 4.87 -11.34 10.99
CA GLN A 258 3.47 -11.73 11.06
C GLN A 258 2.58 -10.48 10.97
N ILE A 259 1.60 -10.48 10.07
CA ILE A 259 0.70 -9.34 9.91
C ILE A 259 -0.63 -9.64 10.60
N VAL A 260 -1.11 -8.72 11.42
CA VAL A 260 -2.47 -8.76 11.97
C VAL A 260 -3.26 -7.60 11.38
N CYS A 261 -4.27 -7.89 10.57
CA CYS A 261 -5.02 -6.86 9.85
C CYS A 261 -6.47 -7.28 9.54
N PRO A 262 -7.38 -6.33 9.26
CA PRO A 262 -8.69 -6.69 8.72
C PRO A 262 -8.56 -7.17 7.27
N ASN A 263 -9.59 -7.85 6.77
CA ASN A 263 -9.74 -8.20 5.36
C ASN A 263 -10.27 -7.02 4.50
N LEU A 264 -9.80 -5.81 4.76
CA LEU A 264 -10.29 -4.59 4.11
C LEU A 264 -9.55 -4.33 2.78
N GLY A 265 -10.33 -4.13 1.70
CA GLY A 265 -9.78 -3.81 0.38
C GLY A 265 -8.91 -4.91 -0.20
N ALA A 266 -7.76 -4.53 -0.75
CA ALA A 266 -6.79 -5.43 -1.37
C ALA A 266 -5.93 -6.21 -0.36
N LEU A 267 -6.12 -6.09 0.96
CA LEU A 267 -5.29 -6.78 1.96
C LEU A 267 -5.27 -8.32 1.83
N PRO A 268 -6.40 -9.00 1.56
CA PRO A 268 -6.38 -10.45 1.33
C PRO A 268 -5.51 -10.85 0.12
N GLU A 269 -5.60 -10.10 -0.99
CA GLU A 269 -4.77 -10.32 -2.18
C GLU A 269 -3.29 -9.98 -1.92
N THR A 270 -3.05 -8.84 -1.27
CA THR A 270 -1.70 -8.33 -0.99
C THR A 270 -0.94 -9.27 -0.09
N THR A 271 -1.62 -9.87 0.90
CA THR A 271 -1.00 -10.76 1.87
C THR A 271 -0.99 -12.23 1.45
N GLY A 272 -1.60 -12.57 0.31
CA GLY A 272 -1.67 -13.96 -0.17
C GLY A 272 -2.37 -14.90 0.81
N ASN A 273 -3.29 -14.37 1.63
CA ASN A 273 -3.90 -15.05 2.77
C ASN A 273 -2.92 -15.49 3.89
N PHE A 274 -1.66 -15.04 3.88
CA PHE A 274 -0.71 -15.33 4.96
C PHE A 274 -0.90 -14.45 6.20
N ALA A 275 -1.58 -13.30 6.09
CA ALA A 275 -1.87 -12.49 7.27
C ALA A 275 -2.82 -13.22 8.25
N THR A 276 -2.69 -12.91 9.54
CA THR A 276 -3.70 -13.21 10.55
C THR A 276 -4.83 -12.20 10.38
N MET A 277 -5.77 -12.54 9.49
CA MET A 277 -6.87 -11.66 9.11
C MET A 277 -8.12 -11.86 9.95
N TYR A 278 -8.84 -10.77 10.20
CA TYR A 278 -10.18 -10.77 10.78
C TYR A 278 -11.16 -9.98 9.88
N GLN A 279 -12.46 -10.18 10.10
CA GLN A 279 -13.48 -9.44 9.36
C GLN A 279 -13.48 -7.97 9.78
N TRP A 280 -13.36 -7.07 8.82
CA TRP A 280 -13.49 -5.64 9.06
C TRP A 280 -14.89 -5.30 9.58
N ASN A 281 -14.99 -4.22 10.36
CA ASN A 281 -16.25 -3.75 10.90
C ASN A 281 -16.27 -2.21 10.94
N GLU A 282 -17.40 -1.63 10.55
CA GLU A 282 -17.64 -0.19 10.52
C GLU A 282 -17.64 0.42 11.92
N ASN A 283 -18.03 -0.34 12.95
CA ASN A 283 -17.99 0.11 14.33
C ASN A 283 -16.55 0.07 14.86
N GLN A 284 -15.97 1.25 15.05
CA GLN A 284 -14.58 1.41 15.48
C GLN A 284 -14.27 0.74 16.83
N GLN A 285 -15.19 0.76 17.80
CA GLN A 285 -14.98 0.10 19.09
C GLN A 285 -14.97 -1.43 18.93
N PHE A 286 -15.87 -1.97 18.12
CA PHE A 286 -15.89 -3.39 17.81
C PHE A 286 -14.61 -3.80 17.06
N HIS A 287 -14.20 -3.02 16.06
CA HIS A 287 -12.94 -3.21 15.33
C HIS A 287 -11.74 -3.24 16.29
N ALA A 288 -11.66 -2.30 17.23
CA ALA A 288 -10.60 -2.27 18.23
C ALA A 288 -10.59 -3.50 19.15
N ASN A 289 -11.76 -3.93 19.63
CA ASN A 289 -11.88 -5.11 20.49
C ASN A 289 -11.48 -6.40 19.75
N VAL A 290 -11.92 -6.56 18.50
CA VAL A 290 -11.53 -7.70 17.66
C VAL A 290 -10.03 -7.66 17.37
N PHE A 291 -9.51 -6.50 16.99
CA PHE A 291 -8.08 -6.35 16.72
C PHE A 291 -7.22 -6.71 17.94
N ALA A 292 -7.56 -6.23 19.13
CA ALA A 292 -6.83 -6.54 20.37
C ALA A 292 -6.79 -8.06 20.63
N ASN A 293 -7.90 -8.76 20.41
CA ASN A 293 -7.96 -10.23 20.56
C ASN A 293 -7.07 -10.95 19.54
N PHE A 294 -7.09 -10.53 18.27
CA PHE A 294 -6.25 -11.13 17.24
C PHE A 294 -4.76 -10.81 17.46
N LEU A 295 -4.44 -9.59 17.91
CA LEU A 295 -3.08 -9.20 18.26
C LEU A 295 -2.55 -10.01 19.46
N LYS A 296 -3.38 -10.20 20.49
CA LYS A 296 -3.07 -11.09 21.62
C LYS A 296 -2.71 -12.50 21.13
N GLY A 297 -3.58 -13.08 20.30
CA GLY A 297 -3.38 -14.41 19.74
C GLY A 297 -2.11 -14.50 18.88
N ALA A 298 -1.77 -13.44 18.14
CA ALA A 298 -0.52 -13.37 17.39
C ALA A 298 0.70 -13.36 18.31
N VAL A 299 0.69 -12.55 19.38
CA VAL A 299 1.77 -12.51 20.38
C VAL A 299 1.95 -13.87 21.06
N ASP A 300 0.86 -14.50 21.50
CA ASP A 300 0.90 -15.80 22.19
C ASP A 300 1.46 -16.92 21.30
N ASN A 301 1.15 -16.91 20.02
CA ASN A 301 1.49 -17.99 19.09
C ASN A 301 2.73 -17.72 18.23
N TYR A 302 3.36 -16.54 18.34
CA TYR A 302 4.44 -16.13 17.43
C TYR A 302 5.60 -17.15 17.41
N LYS A 303 6.01 -17.65 18.58
CA LYS A 303 7.12 -18.60 18.74
C LYS A 303 6.75 -20.05 18.40
N SER A 304 5.52 -20.33 17.98
CA SER A 304 5.13 -21.69 17.57
C SER A 304 5.81 -22.08 16.26
N GLU A 305 6.18 -23.36 16.13
CA GLU A 305 6.83 -23.84 14.91
C GLU A 305 5.95 -23.66 13.67
N ASP A 306 4.63 -23.85 13.81
CA ASP A 306 3.69 -23.64 12.71
C ASP A 306 3.68 -22.19 12.23
N MET A 307 3.72 -21.23 13.14
CA MET A 307 3.81 -19.82 12.78
C MET A 307 5.14 -19.51 12.09
N LEU A 308 6.26 -19.97 12.63
CA LEU A 308 7.58 -19.72 12.04
C LEU A 308 7.70 -20.34 10.63
N ARG A 309 7.17 -21.55 10.42
CA ARG A 309 7.06 -22.17 9.09
C ARG A 309 6.18 -21.35 8.14
N LYS A 310 5.01 -20.90 8.61
CA LYS A 310 4.10 -20.04 7.83
C LYS A 310 4.80 -18.76 7.38
N LEU A 311 5.58 -18.11 8.26
CA LEU A 311 6.32 -16.89 7.93
C LEU A 311 7.43 -17.14 6.91
N ALA A 312 8.12 -18.28 6.96
CA ALA A 312 9.10 -18.65 5.95
C ALA A 312 8.45 -18.81 4.55
N PHE A 313 7.27 -19.44 4.47
CA PHE A 313 6.51 -19.51 3.23
C PHE A 313 6.03 -18.13 2.76
N ALA A 314 5.52 -17.31 3.68
CA ALA A 314 5.02 -15.98 3.37
C ALA A 314 6.12 -15.05 2.81
N LYS A 315 7.33 -15.10 3.39
CA LYS A 315 8.50 -14.40 2.86
C LYS A 315 8.82 -14.85 1.44
N ASN A 316 9.00 -16.16 1.24
CA ASN A 316 9.35 -16.69 -0.09
C ASN A 316 8.29 -16.29 -1.12
N TRP A 317 7.01 -16.36 -0.76
CA TRP A 317 5.93 -15.90 -1.61
C TRP A 317 6.05 -14.41 -1.95
N ALA A 318 6.22 -13.54 -0.95
CA ALA A 318 6.34 -12.10 -1.17
C ALA A 318 7.55 -11.75 -2.06
N ASP A 319 8.71 -12.35 -1.80
CA ASP A 319 9.94 -12.12 -2.55
C ASP A 319 9.80 -12.57 -4.02
N ASN A 320 9.05 -13.64 -4.29
CA ASN A 320 8.84 -14.12 -5.66
C ASN A 320 7.77 -13.33 -6.42
N PHE A 321 6.67 -12.95 -5.77
CA PHE A 321 5.50 -12.35 -6.44
C PHE A 321 5.44 -10.83 -6.41
N TYR A 322 6.25 -10.20 -5.55
CA TYR A 322 6.30 -8.74 -5.39
C TYR A 322 7.72 -8.18 -5.52
N SER A 323 8.68 -8.91 -6.10
CA SER A 323 10.00 -8.35 -6.39
C SER A 323 9.97 -7.38 -7.55
N TRP A 324 10.87 -6.40 -7.49
CA TRP A 324 11.10 -5.50 -8.60
C TRP A 324 11.68 -6.18 -9.85
N ASP A 325 12.46 -7.26 -9.69
CA ASP A 325 12.96 -8.05 -10.82
C ASP A 325 11.79 -8.63 -11.64
N MET A 326 10.79 -9.22 -10.98
CA MET A 326 9.58 -9.67 -11.64
C MET A 326 8.81 -8.49 -12.24
N ARG A 327 8.61 -7.43 -11.46
CA ARG A 327 7.79 -6.28 -11.87
C ARG A 327 8.36 -5.54 -13.08
N ALA A 328 9.66 -5.36 -13.16
CA ALA A 328 10.35 -4.71 -14.27
C ALA A 328 10.20 -5.51 -15.57
N ASN A 329 10.28 -6.84 -15.48
CA ASN A 329 10.04 -7.73 -16.62
C ASN A 329 8.59 -7.65 -17.12
N GLU A 330 7.61 -7.63 -16.21
CA GLU A 330 6.19 -7.50 -16.58
C GLU A 330 5.89 -6.12 -17.21
N TRP A 331 6.46 -5.04 -16.68
CA TRP A 331 6.39 -3.71 -17.29
C TRP A 331 7.00 -3.71 -18.69
N THR A 332 8.21 -4.24 -18.84
CA THR A 332 8.91 -4.33 -20.13
C THR A 332 8.08 -5.12 -21.16
N GLY A 333 7.50 -6.25 -20.76
CA GLY A 333 6.63 -7.06 -21.60
C GLY A 333 5.37 -6.31 -22.05
N MET A 334 4.68 -5.64 -21.11
CA MET A 334 3.48 -4.85 -21.41
C MET A 334 3.80 -3.69 -22.38
N LEU A 335 4.87 -2.94 -22.12
CA LEU A 335 5.27 -1.79 -22.94
C LEU A 335 5.65 -2.23 -24.36
N ASN A 336 6.46 -3.27 -24.51
CA ASN A 336 6.79 -3.81 -25.83
C ASN A 336 5.55 -4.31 -26.58
N GLY A 337 4.62 -4.98 -25.89
CA GLY A 337 3.35 -5.40 -26.48
C GLY A 337 2.51 -4.22 -26.98
N LEU A 338 2.46 -3.12 -26.22
CA LEU A 338 1.77 -1.90 -26.64
C LEU A 338 2.43 -1.25 -27.87
N LEU A 339 3.77 -1.21 -27.94
CA LEU A 339 4.46 -0.67 -29.12
C LEU A 339 4.09 -1.43 -30.40
N GLN A 340 4.06 -2.77 -30.34
CA GLN A 340 3.69 -3.59 -31.49
C GLN A 340 2.25 -3.32 -31.96
N ILE A 341 1.32 -3.12 -31.02
CA ILE A 341 -0.06 -2.76 -31.33
C ILE A 341 -0.12 -1.38 -32.02
N GLU A 342 0.61 -0.40 -31.52
CA GLU A 342 0.63 0.95 -32.09
C GLU A 342 1.28 0.99 -33.49
N GLU A 343 2.36 0.22 -33.70
CA GLU A 343 2.97 0.05 -35.02
C GLU A 343 2.01 -0.62 -36.02
N ALA A 344 1.28 -1.65 -35.58
CA ALA A 344 0.27 -2.32 -36.41
C ALA A 344 -0.85 -1.35 -36.80
N LYS A 345 -1.37 -0.55 -35.86
CA LYS A 345 -2.38 0.48 -36.13
C LYS A 345 -1.89 1.50 -37.17
N LYS A 346 -0.64 1.98 -37.05
CA LYS A 346 -0.03 2.91 -38.01
C LYS A 346 0.09 2.30 -39.41
N LYS A 347 0.51 1.03 -39.52
CA LYS A 347 0.58 0.33 -40.81
C LYS A 347 -0.78 0.20 -41.49
N VAL A 348 -1.83 -0.14 -40.74
CA VAL A 348 -3.20 -0.22 -41.26
C VAL A 348 -3.70 1.16 -41.71
N ALA A 349 -3.49 2.21 -40.89
CA ALA A 349 -3.89 3.57 -41.24
C ALA A 349 -3.20 4.11 -42.50
N ASN A 350 -1.95 3.70 -42.75
CA ASN A 350 -1.16 4.09 -43.92
C ASN A 350 -1.41 3.22 -45.16
N GLY A 351 -2.37 2.29 -45.12
CA GLY A 351 -2.67 1.39 -46.26
C GLY A 351 -1.56 0.36 -46.56
N GLN A 352 -0.68 0.11 -45.58
CA GLN A 352 0.44 -0.83 -45.68
C GLN A 352 0.16 -2.17 -44.96
N GLY A 353 -1.08 -2.38 -44.48
CA GLY A 353 -1.52 -3.64 -43.88
C GLY A 353 -2.33 -4.47 -44.87
N THR A 354 -1.94 -5.74 -45.04
CA THR A 354 -2.74 -6.79 -45.71
C THR A 354 -4.03 -7.08 -44.97
#